data_AF-A0A6N7IMM5-F1
#
_entry.id   AF-A0A6N7IMM5-F1
#
_cell.length_a   1.000
_cell.length_b   1.000
_cell.length_c   1.000
_cell.angle_alpha   90.00
_cell.angle_beta   90.00
_cell.angle_gamma   90.00
#
_symmetry.space_group_name_H-M   'P 1'
#
loop_
_entity.id
_entity.type
_entity.pdbx_description
1 polymer ?
#
loop_
_entity_poly.entity_id
_entity_poly.type
_entity_poly.pdbx_seq_one_letter_code
_entity_poly.pdbx_strand_id
1 'polypeptide(L)'
;MGFVTTLNGVMAESPELLAGYNALAELFGKSSLSKEAKQVVLITASVENNCGYCVAGHSTLALRAGRPLADARLEAARRLTQTMVTKQGWADDTEIDAFLNAGYTRRNVLDVILGVGMKTLSNYTNHVAHTPLDPAWQDQQWSRT
;
A
#
# COMPACT_ATOMS: atom_id res chain seq x y z
N MET A 1 -1.84 -10.97 13.51
CA MET A 1 -0.54 -10.81 14.19
C MET A 1 -0.77 -10.83 15.69
N GLY A 2 0.13 -11.46 16.45
CA GLY A 2 0.08 -11.50 17.93
C GLY A 2 1.03 -10.51 18.62
N PHE A 3 1.40 -9.41 17.94
CA PHE A 3 2.21 -8.34 18.53
C PHE A 3 1.75 -6.98 18.03
N VAL A 4 1.94 -5.94 18.85
CA VAL A 4 1.70 -4.54 18.49
C VAL A 4 2.92 -4.04 17.73
N THR A 5 2.71 -3.56 16.51
CA THR A 5 3.79 -2.99 15.70
C THR A 5 4.23 -1.64 16.27
N THR A 6 5.49 -1.31 16.10
CA THR A 6 6.03 0.03 16.44
C THR A 6 5.22 1.17 15.79
N LEU A 7 4.75 1.01 14.54
CA LEU A 7 3.82 1.96 13.91
C LEU A 7 2.53 2.17 14.71
N ASN A 8 1.89 1.08 15.16
CA ASN A 8 0.67 1.19 15.96
C ASN A 8 0.97 1.85 17.32
N GLY A 9 2.16 1.61 17.89
CA GLY A 9 2.64 2.31 19.08
C GLY A 9 2.76 3.82 18.87
N VAL A 10 3.33 4.26 17.75
CA VAL A 10 3.43 5.69 17.40
C VAL A 10 2.05 6.30 17.15
N MET A 11 1.19 5.63 16.36
CA MET A 11 -0.16 6.13 16.07
C MET A 11 -1.01 6.25 17.34
N ALA A 12 -0.73 5.49 18.41
CA ALA A 12 -1.47 5.56 19.66
C ALA A 12 -1.36 6.93 20.36
N GLU A 13 -0.39 7.78 20.01
CA GLU A 13 -0.34 9.18 20.46
C GLU A 13 -1.56 10.00 19.97
N SER A 14 -2.18 9.58 18.87
CA SER A 14 -3.52 10.04 18.44
C SER A 14 -4.46 8.83 18.34
N PRO A 15 -5.24 8.52 19.39
CA PRO A 15 -6.16 7.39 19.38
C PRO A 15 -7.14 7.38 18.19
N GLU A 16 -7.54 8.56 17.71
CA GLU A 16 -8.42 8.72 16.55
C GLU A 16 -7.72 8.30 15.24
N LEU A 17 -6.45 8.67 15.07
CA LEU A 17 -5.65 8.23 13.92
C LEU A 17 -5.49 6.71 13.92
N LEU A 18 -5.12 6.13 15.07
CA LEU A 18 -4.97 4.68 15.21
C LEU A 18 -6.30 3.95 14.93
N ALA A 19 -7.41 4.43 15.48
CA ALA A 19 -8.73 3.87 15.24
C ALA A 19 -9.13 3.94 13.77
N GLY A 20 -8.92 5.10 13.13
CA GLY A 20 -9.19 5.30 11.70
C GLY A 20 -8.34 4.38 10.82
N TYR A 21 -7.03 4.28 11.09
CA TYR A 21 -6.13 3.40 10.36
C TYR A 21 -6.55 1.92 10.47
N ASN A 22 -6.87 1.45 11.68
CA ASN A 22 -7.30 0.07 11.89
C ASN A 22 -8.64 -0.23 11.21
N ALA A 23 -9.60 0.70 11.27
CA ALA A 23 -10.88 0.55 10.57
C ALA A 23 -10.69 0.48 9.06
N LEU A 24 -9.85 1.34 8.48
CA LEU A 24 -9.52 1.29 7.06
C LEU A 24 -8.80 -0.01 6.69
N ALA A 25 -7.90 -0.52 7.53
CA ALA A 25 -7.22 -1.80 7.32
C ALA A 25 -8.18 -2.98 7.30
N GLU A 26 -9.15 -3.01 8.22
CA GLU A 26 -10.21 -4.01 8.22
C GLU A 26 -11.07 -3.93 6.95
N LEU A 27 -11.53 -2.73 6.60
CA LEU A 27 -12.38 -2.49 5.43
C LEU A 27 -11.64 -2.84 4.12
N PHE A 28 -10.38 -2.45 3.98
CA PHE A 28 -9.56 -2.82 2.84
C PHE A 28 -9.33 -4.33 2.77
N GLY A 29 -9.16 -5.00 3.92
CA GLY A 29 -9.12 -6.47 4.01
C GLY A 29 -10.37 -7.15 3.45
N LYS A 30 -11.56 -6.53 3.63
CA LYS A 30 -12.86 -6.99 3.10
C LYS A 30 -13.19 -6.52 1.68
N SER A 31 -12.33 -5.68 1.07
CA SER A 31 -12.54 -5.17 -0.28
C SER A 31 -12.57 -6.30 -1.34
N SER A 32 -13.05 -5.99 -2.55
CA SER A 32 -13.28 -6.99 -3.59
C SER A 32 -12.03 -7.39 -4.38
N LEU A 33 -10.88 -6.80 -4.08
CA LEU A 33 -9.58 -7.20 -4.62
C LEU A 33 -9.17 -8.59 -4.12
N SER A 34 -8.47 -9.36 -4.96
CA SER A 34 -7.84 -10.60 -4.54
C SER A 34 -6.75 -10.33 -3.48
N LYS A 35 -6.33 -11.37 -2.75
CA LYS A 35 -5.28 -11.22 -1.72
C LYS A 35 -3.97 -10.70 -2.32
N GLU A 36 -3.63 -11.18 -3.50
CA GLU A 36 -2.44 -10.80 -4.26
C GLU A 36 -2.53 -9.35 -4.73
N ALA A 37 -3.67 -8.94 -5.30
CA ALA A 37 -3.90 -7.56 -5.72
C ALA A 37 -3.87 -6.58 -4.54
N LYS A 38 -4.43 -6.97 -3.38
CA LYS A 38 -4.31 -6.18 -2.13
C LYS A 38 -2.85 -5.97 -1.78
N GLN A 39 -2.03 -7.03 -1.78
CA GLN A 39 -0.60 -6.90 -1.50
C GLN A 39 0.10 -5.98 -2.49
N VAL A 40 -0.21 -6.08 -3.79
CA VAL A 40 0.32 -5.19 -4.84
C VAL A 40 0.02 -3.74 -4.54
N VAL A 41 -1.23 -3.39 -4.20
CA VAL A 41 -1.62 -2.01 -3.87
C VAL A 41 -0.82 -1.50 -2.67
N LEU A 42 -0.75 -2.27 -1.58
CA LEU A 42 -0.12 -1.83 -0.33
C LEU A 42 1.38 -1.57 -0.49
N ILE A 43 2.09 -2.46 -1.17
CA ILE A 43 3.53 -2.31 -1.35
C ILE A 43 3.86 -1.28 -2.42
N THR A 44 3.07 -1.18 -3.50
CA THR A 44 3.31 -0.18 -4.55
C THR A 44 3.14 1.22 -3.98
N ALA A 45 2.08 1.46 -3.21
CA ALA A 45 1.90 2.74 -2.53
C ALA A 45 3.06 3.06 -1.57
N SER A 46 3.55 2.05 -0.83
CA SER A 46 4.68 2.23 0.08
C SER A 46 6.01 2.51 -0.62
N VAL A 47 6.26 1.86 -1.75
CA VAL A 47 7.46 2.10 -2.58
C VAL A 47 7.40 3.49 -3.18
N GLU A 48 6.27 3.90 -3.75
CA GLU A 48 6.15 5.23 -4.36
C GLU A 48 6.21 6.35 -3.32
N ASN A 49 5.64 6.14 -2.13
CA ASN A 49 5.80 7.05 -1.00
C ASN A 49 7.17 6.93 -0.29
N ASN A 50 8.09 6.08 -0.77
CA ASN A 50 9.41 5.87 -0.17
C ASN A 50 9.36 5.55 1.35
N CYS A 51 8.40 4.74 1.81
CA CYS A 51 8.29 4.34 3.22
C CYS A 51 9.03 3.01 3.48
N GLY A 52 10.28 3.05 3.92
CA GLY A 52 11.07 1.85 4.19
C GLY A 52 10.46 0.90 5.22
N TYR A 53 9.88 1.43 6.31
CA TYR A 53 9.14 0.64 7.30
C TYR A 53 8.01 -0.16 6.66
N CYS A 54 7.22 0.54 5.85
CA CYS A 54 6.04 -0.01 5.21
C CYS A 54 6.38 -1.00 4.09
N VAL A 55 7.54 -0.84 3.44
CA VAL A 55 8.02 -1.81 2.46
C VAL A 55 8.56 -3.06 3.17
N ALA A 56 9.28 -2.91 4.28
CA ALA A 56 9.85 -4.02 5.05
C ALA A 56 8.79 -4.96 5.65
N GLY A 57 7.62 -4.42 6.05
CA GLY A 57 6.49 -5.22 6.53
C GLY A 57 5.83 -6.12 5.47
N HIS A 58 6.21 -6.01 4.19
CA HIS A 58 5.65 -6.79 3.08
C HIS A 58 6.75 -7.57 2.33
N SER A 59 6.52 -8.87 2.10
CA SER A 59 7.59 -9.81 1.70
C SER A 59 7.86 -9.95 0.20
N THR A 60 7.28 -9.12 -0.69
CA THR A 60 7.32 -9.38 -2.15
C THR A 60 8.46 -8.64 -2.87
N LEU A 61 9.59 -9.32 -3.09
CA LEU A 61 10.81 -8.77 -3.71
C LEU A 61 10.62 -8.07 -5.07
N ALA A 62 9.81 -8.62 -5.98
CA ALA A 62 9.60 -8.01 -7.31
C ALA A 62 8.96 -6.62 -7.20
N LEU A 63 8.01 -6.48 -6.28
CA LEU A 63 7.32 -5.24 -6.00
C LEU A 63 8.21 -4.23 -5.27
N ARG A 64 9.07 -4.70 -4.36
CA ARG A 64 10.09 -3.87 -3.68
C ARG A 64 11.08 -3.22 -4.65
N ALA A 65 11.31 -3.85 -5.80
CA ALA A 65 12.21 -3.37 -6.84
C ALA A 65 11.50 -2.50 -7.91
N GLY A 66 10.19 -2.26 -7.78
CA GLY A 66 9.42 -1.49 -8.78
C GLY A 66 9.40 -2.14 -10.17
N ARG A 67 9.69 -3.44 -10.28
CA ARG A 67 9.77 -4.13 -11.56
C ARG A 67 8.37 -4.52 -12.07
N PRO A 68 8.15 -4.56 -13.40
CA PRO A 68 6.92 -5.09 -13.96
C PRO A 68 6.63 -6.52 -13.46
N LEU A 69 5.36 -6.83 -13.23
CA LEU A 69 4.91 -8.17 -12.86
C LEU A 69 4.60 -9.00 -14.10
N ALA A 70 4.86 -10.30 -14.04
CA ALA A 70 4.55 -11.22 -15.13
C ALA A 70 3.03 -11.46 -15.30
N ASP A 71 2.27 -11.38 -14.21
CA ASP A 71 0.82 -11.45 -14.25
C ASP A 71 0.25 -10.08 -14.69
N ALA A 72 -0.40 -10.06 -15.86
CA ALA A 72 -0.91 -8.84 -16.46
C ALA A 72 -1.99 -8.14 -15.61
N ARG A 73 -2.79 -8.91 -14.86
CA ARG A 73 -3.83 -8.37 -13.99
C ARG A 73 -3.18 -7.71 -12.76
N LEU A 74 -2.22 -8.38 -12.12
CA LEU A 74 -1.48 -7.77 -11.02
C LEU A 74 -0.66 -6.55 -11.47
N GLU A 75 -0.06 -6.59 -12.66
CA GLU A 75 0.65 -5.45 -13.25
C GLU A 75 -0.28 -4.25 -13.47
N ALA A 76 -1.52 -4.47 -13.92
CA ALA A 76 -2.51 -3.41 -14.04
C ALA A 76 -2.84 -2.76 -12.68
N ALA A 77 -2.96 -3.56 -11.60
CA ALA A 77 -3.15 -3.03 -10.25
C ALA A 77 -1.93 -2.24 -9.75
N ARG A 78 -0.72 -2.70 -10.06
CA ARG A 78 0.54 -1.98 -9.76
C ARG A 78 0.55 -0.62 -10.46
N ARG A 79 0.29 -0.59 -11.76
CA ARG A 79 0.30 0.64 -12.57
C ARG A 79 -0.74 1.64 -12.10
N LEU A 80 -1.99 1.22 -11.91
CA LEU A 80 -3.03 2.12 -11.42
C LEU A 80 -2.67 2.68 -10.05
N THR A 81 -2.15 1.85 -9.14
CA THR A 81 -1.72 2.31 -7.81
C THR A 81 -0.58 3.32 -7.91
N GLN A 82 0.41 3.05 -8.76
CA GLN A 82 1.52 3.96 -9.02
C GLN A 82 1.02 5.32 -9.53
N THR A 83 0.12 5.32 -10.51
CA THR A 83 -0.55 6.54 -11.01
C THR A 83 -1.26 7.28 -9.88
N MET A 84 -2.08 6.60 -9.09
CA MET A 84 -2.85 7.22 -8.00
C MET A 84 -1.93 7.91 -6.98
N VAL A 85 -0.77 7.35 -6.69
CA VAL A 85 0.17 7.93 -5.73
C VAL A 85 0.98 9.05 -6.37
N THR A 86 1.62 8.79 -7.51
CA THR A 86 2.55 9.74 -8.17
C THR A 86 1.85 10.95 -8.79
N LYS A 87 0.60 10.79 -9.23
CA LYS A 87 -0.24 11.87 -9.75
C LYS A 87 -1.31 12.33 -8.76
N GLN A 88 -1.22 11.95 -7.48
CA GLN A 88 -2.15 12.39 -6.43
C GLN A 88 -3.64 12.17 -6.79
N GLY A 89 -3.96 11.03 -7.40
CA GLY A 89 -5.32 10.63 -7.76
C GLY A 89 -5.77 11.07 -9.15
N TRP A 90 -5.00 11.89 -9.87
CA TRP A 90 -5.31 12.31 -11.24
C TRP A 90 -4.96 11.22 -12.26
N ALA A 91 -5.66 10.09 -12.19
CA ALA A 91 -5.63 9.05 -13.21
C ALA A 91 -6.56 9.43 -14.38
N ASP A 92 -6.05 9.37 -15.61
CA ASP A 92 -6.87 9.63 -16.79
C ASP A 92 -7.70 8.41 -17.22
N ASP A 93 -8.63 8.61 -18.15
CA ASP A 93 -9.50 7.53 -18.63
C ASP A 93 -8.71 6.38 -19.28
N THR A 94 -7.54 6.65 -19.86
CA THR A 94 -6.70 5.60 -20.46
C THR A 94 -6.13 4.67 -19.39
N GLU A 95 -5.67 5.25 -18.28
CA GLU A 95 -5.15 4.49 -17.13
C GLU A 95 -6.26 3.66 -16.45
N ILE A 96 -7.46 4.24 -16.33
CA ILE A 96 -8.62 3.54 -15.78
C ILE A 96 -9.09 2.42 -16.72
N ASP A 97 -9.22 2.68 -18.02
CA ASP A 97 -9.66 1.68 -18.98
C ASP A 97 -8.66 0.54 -19.12
N ALA A 98 -7.35 0.81 -19.05
CA ALA A 98 -6.33 -0.24 -19.00
C ALA A 98 -6.52 -1.18 -17.80
N PHE A 99 -6.87 -0.63 -16.63
CA PHE A 99 -7.16 -1.42 -15.44
C PHE A 99 -8.43 -2.26 -15.60
N LEU A 100 -9.49 -1.70 -16.19
CA LEU A 100 -10.75 -2.43 -16.44
C LEU A 100 -10.56 -3.54 -17.48
N ASN A 101 -9.83 -3.26 -18.57
CA ASN A 101 -9.51 -4.21 -19.62
C ASN A 101 -8.67 -5.41 -19.12
N ALA A 102 -7.95 -5.24 -18.00
CA ALA A 102 -7.26 -6.33 -17.30
C ALA A 102 -8.19 -7.23 -16.46
N GLY A 103 -9.52 -7.03 -16.53
CA GLY A 103 -10.52 -7.82 -15.83
C GLY A 103 -10.86 -7.32 -14.42
N TYR A 104 -10.63 -6.03 -14.16
CA TYR A 104 -11.12 -5.36 -12.95
C TYR A 104 -12.42 -4.60 -13.22
N THR A 105 -13.06 -4.17 -12.14
CA THR A 105 -14.31 -3.40 -12.17
C THR A 105 -14.10 -1.98 -11.66
N ARG A 106 -15.07 -1.09 -11.92
CA ARG A 106 -15.07 0.26 -11.32
C ARG A 106 -15.06 0.22 -9.79
N ARG A 107 -15.66 -0.80 -9.17
CA ARG A 107 -15.54 -1.03 -7.72
C ARG A 107 -14.09 -1.26 -7.30
N ASN A 108 -13.31 -2.00 -8.09
CA ASN A 108 -11.90 -2.24 -7.78
C ASN A 108 -11.06 -0.96 -7.86
N VAL A 109 -11.42 0.00 -8.70
CA VAL A 109 -10.76 1.33 -8.70
C VAL A 109 -10.95 2.01 -7.34
N LEU A 110 -12.18 1.98 -6.79
CA LEU A 110 -12.46 2.53 -5.46
C LEU A 110 -11.75 1.75 -4.35
N ASP A 111 -11.64 0.43 -4.49
CA ASP A 111 -10.86 -0.41 -3.56
C ASP A 111 -9.36 -0.01 -3.58
N VAL A 112 -8.79 0.32 -4.75
CA VAL A 112 -7.41 0.83 -4.86
C VAL A 112 -7.28 2.18 -4.14
N ILE A 113 -8.23 3.10 -4.30
CA ILE A 113 -8.24 4.39 -3.60
C ILE A 113 -8.28 4.17 -2.08
N LEU A 114 -9.12 3.26 -1.60
CA LEU A 114 -9.19 2.89 -0.18
C LEU A 114 -7.83 2.40 0.34
N GLY A 115 -7.17 1.52 -0.41
CA GLY A 115 -5.84 1.01 -0.07
C GLY A 115 -4.77 2.09 -0.06
N VAL A 116 -4.77 2.98 -1.05
CA VAL A 116 -3.84 4.12 -1.13
C VAL A 116 -4.04 5.07 0.04
N GLY A 117 -5.29 5.49 0.33
CA GLY A 117 -5.59 6.39 1.44
C GLY A 117 -5.17 5.81 2.80
N MET A 118 -5.48 4.54 3.04
CA MET A 118 -5.01 3.81 4.23
C MET A 118 -3.47 3.79 4.32
N LYS A 119 -2.79 3.51 3.20
CA LYS A 119 -1.31 3.49 3.18
C LYS A 119 -0.72 4.86 3.40
N THR A 120 -1.31 5.93 2.87
CA THR A 120 -0.87 7.31 3.11
C THR A 120 -0.80 7.62 4.60
N LEU A 121 -1.81 7.24 5.40
CA LEU A 121 -1.75 7.40 6.86
C LEU A 121 -0.50 6.73 7.45
N SER A 122 -0.29 5.45 7.15
CA SER A 122 0.87 4.71 7.67
C SER A 122 2.21 5.21 7.13
N ASN A 123 2.28 5.60 5.84
CA ASN A 123 3.53 6.05 5.22
C ASN A 123 3.97 7.37 5.85
N TYR A 124 3.05 8.33 5.97
CA TYR A 124 3.36 9.66 6.49
C TYR A 124 3.65 9.63 7.98
N THR A 125 2.94 8.83 8.78
CA THR A 125 3.29 8.62 10.19
C THR A 125 4.73 8.11 10.32
N ASN A 126 5.12 7.11 9.53
CA ASN A 126 6.48 6.57 9.59
C ASN A 126 7.55 7.56 9.13
N HIS A 127 7.24 8.43 8.16
CA HIS A 127 8.14 9.49 7.75
C HIS A 127 8.39 10.50 8.86
N VAL A 128 7.33 10.99 9.50
CA VAL A 128 7.39 12.02 10.55
C VAL A 128 8.02 11.49 11.84
N ALA A 129 7.63 10.28 12.24
CA ALA A 129 8.11 9.67 13.48
C ALA A 129 9.47 8.97 13.35
N HIS A 130 9.99 8.85 12.12
CA HIS A 130 11.18 8.05 11.82
C HIS A 130 11.11 6.65 12.45
N THR A 131 9.93 6.01 12.35
CA THR A 131 9.61 4.79 13.10
C THR A 131 10.66 3.70 12.85
N PRO A 132 11.29 3.16 13.90
CA PRO A 132 12.24 2.07 13.74
C PRO A 132 11.53 0.81 13.26
N LEU A 133 12.23 -0.03 12.49
CA LEU A 133 11.69 -1.33 12.09
C LEU A 133 11.41 -2.19 13.33
N ASP A 134 10.28 -2.90 13.31
CA ASP A 134 10.02 -3.95 14.27
C ASP A 134 11.16 -4.99 14.23
N PRO A 135 11.56 -5.58 15.38
CA PRO A 135 12.62 -6.58 15.42
C PRO A 135 12.43 -7.74 14.43
N ALA A 136 11.17 -8.13 14.18
CA ALA A 136 10.82 -9.18 13.25
C ALA A 136 11.09 -8.84 11.76
N TRP A 137 11.35 -7.58 11.42
CA TRP A 137 11.51 -7.10 10.03
C TRP A 137 12.89 -6.48 9.75
N GLN A 138 13.85 -6.61 10.67
CA GLN A 138 15.20 -6.04 10.51
C GLN A 138 15.89 -6.55 9.23
N ASP A 139 15.78 -7.86 8.94
CA ASP A 139 16.33 -8.46 7.71
C ASP A 139 15.62 -8.00 6.42
N GLN A 140 14.51 -7.27 6.56
CA GLN A 140 13.70 -6.76 5.45
C GLN A 140 13.96 -5.28 5.21
N GLN A 141 15.01 -4.68 5.77
CA GLN A 141 15.36 -3.28 5.53
C GLN A 141 15.35 -2.94 4.03
N TRP A 142 14.83 -1.76 3.72
CA TRP A 142 14.69 -1.28 2.34
C TRP A 142 15.00 0.20 2.27
N SER A 143 15.67 0.58 1.17
CA SER A 143 15.84 1.96 0.73
C SER A 143 15.62 2.00 -0.79
N ARG A 144 15.05 3.11 -1.28
CA ARG A 144 14.97 3.35 -2.73
C ARG A 144 16.40 3.58 -3.24
N THR A 145 16.80 2.79 -4.23
CA THR A 145 18.07 2.93 -4.95
C THR A 145 17.90 3.83 -6.15
#